data_AF-A0A6B3F1N3-F1
#
_entry.id   AF-A0A6B3F1N3-F1
#
_cell.length_a   1.000
_cell.length_b   1.000
_cell.length_c   1.000
_cell.angle_alpha   90.00
_cell.angle_beta   90.00
_cell.angle_gamma   90.00
#
_symmetry.space_group_name_H-M   'P 1'
#
loop_
_entity.id
_entity.type
_entity.pdbx_description
1 polymer ?
#
loop_
_entity_poly.entity_id
_entity_poly.type
_entity_poly.pdbx_seq_one_letter_code
_entity_poly.pdbx_strand_id
1 'polypeptide(L)'
;DGEEVFPGVRARFAPGHTTGHTEYVITGGGRRLIAFGDSLHAPIQVDHPEWTCVWDDDPAAAAEHRRRLVAELAEPGTLGFGVHFADVVFGRVQRGGPGPAWRP
;
A
#
# COMPACT_ATOMS: atom_id res chain seq x y z
N ASP A 1 -14.12 -7.62 -6.08
CA ASP A 1 -13.45 -6.99 -4.94
C ASP A 1 -13.79 -7.75 -3.66
N GLY A 2 -12.82 -7.97 -2.77
CA GLY A 2 -13.01 -8.62 -1.46
C GLY A 2 -13.00 -10.17 -1.45
N GLU A 3 -12.73 -10.80 -2.59
CA GLU A 3 -12.70 -12.26 -2.73
C GLU A 3 -11.61 -12.89 -1.85
N GLU A 4 -11.94 -13.96 -1.14
CA GLU A 4 -11.00 -14.72 -0.32
C GLU A 4 -10.40 -15.87 -1.14
N VAL A 5 -9.15 -15.69 -1.58
CA VAL A 5 -8.45 -16.62 -2.47
C VAL A 5 -7.76 -17.76 -1.72
N PHE A 6 -7.55 -17.58 -0.42
CA PHE A 6 -7.01 -18.55 0.53
C PHE A 6 -7.44 -18.13 1.95
N PRO A 7 -7.58 -19.04 2.94
CA PRO A 7 -7.94 -18.66 4.30
C PRO A 7 -7.09 -17.50 4.85
N GLY A 8 -7.76 -16.39 5.15
CA GLY A 8 -7.12 -15.17 5.65
C GLY A 8 -6.47 -14.27 4.59
N VAL A 9 -6.56 -14.60 3.30
CA VAL A 9 -6.00 -13.83 2.18
C VAL A 9 -7.12 -13.35 1.28
N ARG A 10 -7.32 -12.02 1.23
CA ARG A 10 -8.35 -11.38 0.41
C ARG A 10 -7.72 -10.53 -0.69
N ALA A 11 -8.22 -10.69 -1.91
CA ALA A 11 -7.92 -9.80 -3.02
C ALA A 11 -8.73 -8.50 -2.85
N ARG A 12 -8.04 -7.35 -2.94
CA ARG A 12 -8.62 -6.02 -2.89
C ARG A 12 -8.34 -5.29 -4.18
N PHE A 13 -9.39 -4.84 -4.85
CA PHE A 13 -9.25 -4.08 -6.08
C PHE A 13 -8.80 -2.66 -5.78
N ALA A 14 -7.76 -2.20 -6.48
CA ALA A 14 -7.12 -0.90 -6.25
C ALA A 14 -6.79 -0.22 -7.58
N PRO A 15 -7.79 0.08 -8.42
CA PRO A 15 -7.57 0.63 -9.74
C PRO A 15 -6.91 2.01 -9.66
N GLY A 16 -6.00 2.27 -10.60
CA GLY A 16 -5.28 3.53 -10.69
C GLY A 16 -3.93 3.33 -11.37
N HIS A 17 -3.06 2.50 -10.78
CA HIS A 17 -1.80 2.14 -11.42
C HIS A 17 -2.04 1.39 -12.73
N THR A 18 -2.88 0.36 -12.69
CA THR A 18 -3.52 -0.21 -13.88
C THR A 18 -5.01 -0.35 -13.64
N THR A 19 -5.78 -0.51 -14.72
CA THR A 19 -7.22 -0.80 -14.62
C THR A 19 -7.49 -2.05 -13.78
N GLY A 20 -6.60 -3.06 -13.84
CA GLY A 20 -6.74 -4.35 -13.15
C GLY A 20 -5.98 -4.47 -11.83
N HIS A 21 -5.38 -3.39 -11.32
CA HIS A 21 -4.48 -3.45 -10.17
C HIS A 21 -5.19 -4.02 -8.93
N THR A 22 -4.53 -5.00 -8.31
CA THR A 22 -5.08 -5.79 -7.20
C THR A 22 -4.03 -5.94 -6.11
N GLU A 23 -4.42 -5.62 -4.88
CA GLU A 23 -3.64 -5.80 -3.67
C GLU A 23 -4.12 -7.05 -2.92
N TYR A 24 -3.28 -7.57 -2.02
CA TYR A 24 -3.67 -8.67 -1.15
C TYR A 24 -3.61 -8.24 0.32
N VAL A 25 -4.74 -8.39 1.00
CA VAL A 25 -4.85 -8.20 2.44
C VAL A 25 -4.79 -9.57 3.11
N ILE A 26 -3.72 -9.79 3.87
CA ILE A 26 -3.44 -11.05 4.54
C ILE A 26 -3.63 -10.84 6.05
N THR A 27 -4.43 -11.67 6.70
CA THR A 27 -4.78 -11.54 8.11
C THR A 27 -4.41 -12.80 8.88
N GLY A 28 -3.90 -12.62 10.11
CA GLY A 28 -3.52 -13.74 10.97
C GLY A 28 -2.96 -13.28 12.31
N GLY A 29 -3.25 -14.02 13.38
CA GLY A 29 -2.71 -13.75 14.72
C GLY A 29 -2.98 -12.33 15.23
N GLY A 30 -4.16 -11.77 14.93
CA GLY A 30 -4.54 -10.41 15.33
C GLY A 30 -3.83 -9.28 14.57
N ARG A 31 -3.13 -9.59 13.48
CA ARG A 31 -2.40 -8.63 12.64
C ARG A 31 -2.87 -8.74 11.19
N ARG A 32 -2.54 -7.72 10.39
CA ARG A 32 -2.71 -7.75 8.94
C ARG A 32 -1.46 -7.29 8.20
N LEU A 33 -1.24 -7.86 7.03
CA LEU A 33 -0.26 -7.44 6.03
C LEU A 33 -1.01 -6.99 4.77
N ILE A 34 -0.61 -5.86 4.21
CA ILE A 34 -1.10 -5.36 2.91
C ILE A 34 0.04 -5.47 1.90
N ALA A 35 -0.05 -6.45 1.00
CA ALA A 35 0.82 -6.52 -0.18
C ALA A 35 0.20 -5.66 -1.28
N PHE A 36 0.71 -4.44 -1.42
CA PHE A 36 0.05 -3.38 -2.18
C PHE A 36 0.47 -3.30 -3.66
N GLY A 37 1.24 -4.29 -4.15
CA GLY A 37 1.76 -4.30 -5.52
C GLY A 37 2.42 -2.96 -5.86
N ASP A 38 2.03 -2.42 -7.02
CA ASP A 38 2.66 -1.21 -7.58
C ASP A 38 1.96 0.09 -7.14
N SER A 39 1.18 0.06 -6.05
CA SER A 39 0.54 1.27 -5.49
C SER A 39 1.59 2.30 -5.05
N LEU A 40 2.75 1.86 -4.53
CA LEU A 40 3.89 2.69 -4.17
C LEU A 40 5.18 2.07 -4.75
N HIS A 41 5.99 2.88 -5.41
CA HIS A 41 7.23 2.47 -6.08
C HIS A 41 8.47 2.77 -5.24
N ALA A 42 8.41 3.73 -4.31
CA ALA A 42 9.51 4.05 -3.42
C ALA A 42 9.01 4.53 -2.04
N PRO A 43 9.78 4.32 -0.95
CA PRO A 43 9.41 4.77 0.40
C PRO A 43 9.07 6.27 0.51
N ILE A 44 9.68 7.12 -0.33
CA ILE A 44 9.41 8.56 -0.34
C ILE A 44 7.97 8.91 -0.75
N GLN A 45 7.28 8.04 -1.50
CA GLN A 45 5.86 8.23 -1.82
C GLN A 45 4.94 7.99 -0.62
N VAL A 46 5.45 7.47 0.50
CA VAL A 46 4.69 7.48 1.76
C VAL A 46 4.54 8.91 2.28
N ASP A 47 5.60 9.73 2.18
CA ASP A 47 5.59 11.15 2.57
C ASP A 47 4.85 12.01 1.54
N HIS A 48 4.98 11.64 0.26
CA HIS A 48 4.36 12.31 -0.89
C HIS A 48 3.43 11.39 -1.69
N PRO A 49 2.29 10.93 -1.13
CA PRO A 49 1.39 10.00 -1.82
C PRO A 49 0.74 10.57 -3.08
N GLU A 50 0.75 11.90 -3.23
CA GLU A 50 0.31 12.60 -4.43
C GLU A 50 1.25 12.46 -5.63
N TRP A 51 2.50 12.04 -5.43
CA TRP A 51 3.45 11.86 -6.53
C TRP A 51 3.08 10.63 -7.36
N THR A 52 2.86 10.84 -8.65
CA THR A 52 2.43 9.82 -9.60
C THR A 52 3.61 9.17 -10.32
N CYS A 53 3.38 7.94 -10.78
CA CYS A 53 4.29 7.24 -11.67
C CYS A 53 3.87 7.46 -13.11
N VAL A 54 4.83 7.55 -14.05
CA VAL A 54 4.55 7.67 -15.49
C VAL A 54 3.78 6.45 -16.04
N TRP A 55 3.79 5.34 -15.30
CA TRP A 55 3.10 4.11 -15.63
C TRP A 55 1.71 3.97 -15.00
N ASP A 56 1.22 4.99 -14.29
CA ASP A 56 -0.16 4.97 -13.77
C ASP A 56 -1.17 5.20 -14.93
N ASP A 57 -2.06 4.22 -15.20
CA ASP A 57 -3.16 4.33 -16.17
C ASP A 57 -4.07 5.53 -15.87
N ASP A 58 -4.41 5.72 -14.59
CA ASP A 58 -5.15 6.88 -14.06
C ASP A 58 -4.36 7.48 -12.88
N PRO A 59 -3.53 8.52 -13.15
CA PRO A 59 -2.71 9.15 -12.11
C PRO A 59 -3.52 9.77 -10.96
N ALA A 60 -4.73 10.26 -11.23
CA ALA A 60 -5.57 10.88 -10.21
C ALA A 60 -6.15 9.82 -9.27
N ALA A 61 -6.67 8.73 -9.83
CA ALA A 61 -7.16 7.60 -9.04
C ALA A 61 -6.01 6.92 -8.26
N ALA A 62 -4.84 6.76 -8.87
CA ALA A 62 -3.66 6.19 -8.21
C ALA A 62 -3.21 7.04 -7.01
N ALA A 63 -3.15 8.37 -7.16
CA ALA A 63 -2.80 9.28 -6.08
C ALA A 63 -3.82 9.24 -4.93
N GLU A 64 -5.12 9.19 -5.26
CA GLU A 64 -6.17 9.06 -4.25
C GLU A 64 -6.08 7.73 -3.48
N HIS A 65 -5.84 6.63 -4.19
CA HIS A 65 -5.62 5.32 -3.59
C HIS A 65 -4.38 5.30 -2.68
N ARG A 66 -3.25 5.85 -3.15
CA ARG A 66 -2.02 5.98 -2.33
C ARG A 66 -2.26 6.70 -1.02
N ARG A 67 -3.03 7.80 -1.00
CA ARG A 67 -3.36 8.51 0.25
C ARG A 67 -4.11 7.61 1.24
N ARG A 68 -5.08 6.84 0.75
CA ARG A 68 -5.86 5.91 1.57
C ARG A 68 -4.98 4.77 2.08
N LEU A 69 -4.14 4.20 1.23
CA LEU A 69 -3.19 3.16 1.59
C LEU A 69 -2.20 3.63 2.67
N VAL A 70 -1.61 4.83 2.52
CA VAL A 70 -0.72 5.41 3.52
C VAL A 70 -1.43 5.62 4.87
N ALA A 71 -2.70 6.03 4.85
CA ALA A 71 -3.49 6.12 6.08
C ALA A 71 -3.72 4.75 6.71
N GLU A 72 -4.06 3.74 5.90
CA GLU A 72 -4.31 2.39 6.36
C GLU A 72 -3.06 1.70 6.94
N LEU A 73 -1.90 1.91 6.32
CA LEU A 73 -0.61 1.41 6.78
C LEU A 73 -0.12 2.08 8.07
N ALA A 74 -0.73 3.21 8.46
CA ALA A 74 -0.46 3.89 9.72
C ALA A 74 -1.28 3.31 10.89
N GLU A 75 -2.29 2.48 10.60
CA GLU A 75 -3.12 1.87 11.63
C GLU A 75 -2.34 0.80 12.42
N PRO A 76 -2.52 0.74 13.75
CA PRO A 76 -1.88 -0.27 14.60
C PRO A 76 -2.10 -1.69 14.08
N GLY A 77 -1.08 -2.54 14.16
CA GLY A 77 -1.19 -3.94 13.71
C GLY A 77 -1.17 -4.14 12.19
N THR A 78 -1.04 -3.07 11.40
CA THR A 78 -0.90 -3.15 9.92
C THR A 78 0.57 -3.14 9.50
N LEU A 79 0.98 -4.16 8.74
CA LEU A 79 2.26 -4.22 8.04
C LEU A 79 2.00 -4.02 6.54
N GLY A 80 2.91 -3.38 5.82
CA GLY A 80 2.90 -3.28 4.37
C GLY A 80 4.02 -4.13 3.76
N PHE A 81 3.80 -4.57 2.52
CA PHE A 81 4.83 -5.15 1.66
C PHE A 81 4.92 -4.35 0.37
N GLY A 82 6.02 -3.61 0.22
CA GLY A 82 6.36 -2.84 -0.98
C GLY A 82 7.31 -3.60 -1.86
N VAL A 83 6.78 -4.19 -2.94
CA VAL A 83 7.54 -5.01 -3.89
C VAL A 83 8.70 -4.25 -4.54
N HIS A 84 8.59 -2.91 -4.64
CA HIS A 84 9.62 -2.04 -5.18
C HIS A 84 10.50 -1.35 -4.11
N PHE A 85 10.29 -1.59 -2.82
CA PHE A 85 11.02 -0.92 -1.73
C PHE A 85 12.39 -1.57 -1.43
N ALA A 86 13.12 -1.93 -2.48
CA ALA A 86 14.49 -2.45 -2.48
C ALA A 86 14.90 -3.26 -1.23
N ASP A 87 15.65 -2.66 -0.32
CA ASP A 87 16.25 -3.26 0.87
C ASP A 87 15.29 -3.38 2.07
N VAL A 88 14.20 -2.60 2.08
CA VAL A 88 13.21 -2.56 3.18
C VAL A 88 11.79 -2.78 2.63
N VAL A 89 11.55 -3.99 2.13
CA VAL A 89 10.26 -4.36 1.52
C VAL A 89 9.11 -4.51 2.51
N PHE A 90 9.39 -4.81 3.78
CA PHE A 90 8.37 -4.87 4.84
C PHE A 90 8.50 -3.66 5.76
N GLY A 91 7.38 -3.10 6.16
CA GLY A 91 7.37 -1.93 7.05
C GLY A 91 5.98 -1.39 7.34
N ARG A 92 5.93 -0.27 8.05
CA ARG A 92 4.71 0.42 8.50
C ARG A 92 4.84 1.91 8.21
N VAL A 93 3.71 2.60 8.23
CA VAL A 93 3.72 4.06 8.20
C VAL A 93 3.72 4.57 9.63
N GLN A 94 4.72 5.38 9.99
CA GLN A 94 4.75 6.08 11.26
C GLN A 94 4.34 7.54 11.06
N ARG A 95 3.45 8.02 11.93
CA ARG A 95 3.08 9.44 12.05
C ARG A 95 3.76 10.02 13.30
N GLY A 96 4.25 11.25 13.22
CA GLY A 96 4.92 11.92 14.34
C GLY A 96 6.11 12.81 13.98
N GLY A 97 6.48 12.85 12.69
CA GLY A 97 7.46 13.79 12.13
C GLY A 97 6.81 14.83 11.20
N PRO A 98 7.58 15.47 10.31
CA PRO A 98 7.07 16.46 9.35
C PRO A 98 6.05 15.87 8.35
N GLY A 99 6.02 14.54 8.22
CA GLY A 99 5.04 13.80 7.42
C GLY A 99 5.01 12.31 7.80
N PRO A 100 4.09 11.53 7.19
CA PRO A 100 4.11 10.08 7.27
C PRO A 100 5.40 9.50 6.68
N ALA A 101 6.03 8.55 7.36
CA ALA A 101 7.27 7.94 6.90
C ALA A 101 7.22 6.41 6.95
N TRP A 102 7.82 5.76 5.95
CA TRP A 102 8.04 4.31 5.96
C TRP A 102 9.08 3.93 7.01
N ARG A 103 8.76 2.92 7.82
CA ARG A 103 9.66 2.35 8.83
C ARG A 103 9.64 0.83 8.71
N PRO A 104 10.82 0.16 8.70
CA PRO A 104 10.89 -1.30 8.80
C PRO A 104 10.08 -1.84 9.99
#